data_AF-A0A7X3FIS7-F1
#
_entry.id   AF-A0A7X3FIS7-F1
#
_cell.length_a   1.000
_cell.length_b   1.000
_cell.length_c   1.000
_cell.angle_alpha   90.00
_cell.angle_beta   90.00
_cell.angle_gamma   90.00
#
_symmetry.space_group_name_H-M   'P 1'
#
loop_
_entity.id
_entity.type
_entity.pdbx_description
1 polymer ?
#
loop_
_entity_poly.entity_id
_entity_poly.type
_entity_poly.pdbx_seq_one_letter_code
_entity_poly.pdbx_strand_id
1 'polypeptide(L)'
;MGKASFPKELTAKEIESNNKNWIDQYKAMTDFDKGYYQKLENFFKFHKFTNKPFNLFVQKDVEEYIKVLFDNDYAPNLIDSLISHLSSFKNFLIEQYPDNFNQSFLNNILSLKIGTKEKKYAESRPLTYKQLVLTKQYIKSNIKTEYIFQVFYQLGIDKKNFHICSLDNVVEEEHAFVKDNILIKYNSVIEELLTRVSLEPNFKATSHMITDHLRGIQTHLSENNMLEEGQTLTYNDIIKSHKRFFFICPHCDEKRENLSFNWALVKTNYNNEMQLFCSSCKGQS
;
A
#
# COMPACT_ATOMS: atom_id res chain seq x y z
N MET A 1 4.97 -16.68 -12.10
CA MET A 1 5.66 -16.47 -10.80
C MET A 1 5.25 -17.60 -9.87
N GLY A 2 6.18 -18.49 -9.54
CA GLY A 2 5.90 -19.55 -8.57
C GLY A 2 5.49 -18.91 -7.24
N LYS A 3 4.42 -19.43 -6.61
CA LYS A 3 4.15 -19.13 -5.19
C LYS A 3 5.47 -19.31 -4.45
N ALA A 4 5.87 -18.33 -3.63
CA ALA A 4 6.99 -18.51 -2.71
C ALA A 4 6.74 -19.81 -1.95
N SER A 5 7.47 -20.84 -2.35
CA SER A 5 7.39 -22.17 -1.77
C SER A 5 8.06 -22.04 -0.43
N PHE A 6 7.28 -22.11 0.65
CA PHE A 6 7.82 -22.19 2.00
C PHE A 6 8.90 -23.30 2.01
N PRO A 7 10.14 -23.03 2.47
CA PRO A 7 11.23 -24.00 2.41
C PRO A 7 10.82 -25.33 3.03
N LYS A 8 11.23 -26.46 2.42
CA LYS A 8 10.92 -27.80 2.95
C LYS A 8 11.52 -28.02 4.34
N GLU A 9 12.57 -27.28 4.73
CA GLU A 9 13.09 -27.30 6.10
C GLU A 9 12.15 -26.62 7.12
N LEU A 10 11.11 -25.90 6.69
CA LEU A 10 10.12 -25.27 7.58
C LEU A 10 8.85 -26.13 7.79
N THR A 11 8.82 -27.36 7.28
CA THR A 11 7.68 -28.27 7.45
C THR A 11 7.89 -29.27 8.58
N ALA A 12 7.54 -28.86 9.80
CA ALA A 12 6.97 -29.76 10.78
C ALA A 12 5.55 -29.30 11.12
N LYS A 13 4.64 -30.26 11.33
CA LYS A 13 3.21 -29.96 11.53
C LYS A 13 2.87 -29.59 12.98
N GLU A 14 3.77 -29.84 13.91
CA GLU A 14 3.50 -29.76 15.34
C GLU A 14 4.40 -28.70 16.00
N ILE A 15 3.78 -27.89 16.85
CA ILE A 15 4.45 -26.95 17.75
C ILE A 15 4.43 -27.58 19.13
N GLU A 16 5.55 -27.55 19.84
CA GLU A 16 5.64 -27.98 21.24
C GLU A 16 4.47 -27.41 22.07
N SER A 17 3.87 -28.24 22.91
CA SER A 17 2.59 -27.94 23.56
C SER A 17 2.62 -26.67 24.42
N ASN A 18 3.70 -26.41 25.16
CA ASN A 18 3.81 -25.18 25.96
C ASN A 18 3.89 -23.95 25.06
N ASN A 19 4.67 -24.00 23.98
CA ASN A 19 4.72 -22.92 22.99
C ASN A 19 3.34 -22.66 22.38
N LYS A 20 2.60 -23.72 22.05
CA LYS A 20 1.25 -23.60 21.51
C LYS A 20 0.30 -22.92 22.49
N ASN A 21 0.33 -23.33 23.76
CA ASN A 21 -0.47 -22.73 24.83
C ASN A 21 -0.15 -21.24 25.02
N TRP A 22 1.13 -20.89 25.07
CA TRP A 22 1.58 -19.50 25.17
C TRP A 22 1.14 -18.64 23.98
N ILE A 23 1.23 -19.17 22.76
CA ILE A 23 0.74 -18.47 21.55
C ILE A 23 -0.77 -18.25 21.61
N ASP A 24 -1.55 -19.25 22.03
CA ASP A 24 -3.00 -19.14 22.05
C ASP A 24 -3.50 -18.17 23.13
N GLN A 25 -2.81 -18.07 24.27
CA GLN A 25 -3.07 -17.02 25.25
C GLN A 25 -2.66 -15.63 24.76
N TYR A 26 -1.51 -15.52 24.09
CA TYR A 26 -1.09 -14.26 23.50
C TYR A 26 -2.11 -13.75 22.46
N LYS A 27 -2.68 -14.65 21.66
CA LYS A 27 -3.81 -14.35 20.76
C LYS A 27 -5.06 -13.90 21.49
N ALA A 28 -5.35 -14.46 22.66
CA ALA A 28 -6.52 -14.08 23.44
C ALA A 28 -6.38 -12.68 24.07
N MET A 29 -5.14 -12.22 24.29
CA MET A 29 -4.84 -10.94 24.95
C MET A 29 -4.42 -9.83 23.98
N THR A 30 -4.30 -10.12 22.68
CA THR A 30 -3.89 -9.16 21.65
C THR A 30 -4.77 -9.24 20.42
N ASP A 31 -4.92 -8.12 19.70
CA ASP A 31 -5.79 -8.03 18.50
C ASP A 31 -4.98 -7.83 17.22
N PHE A 32 -3.90 -8.61 17.06
CA PHE A 32 -3.09 -8.56 15.84
C PHE A 32 -3.75 -9.32 14.69
N ASP A 33 -3.36 -8.99 13.45
CA ASP A 33 -3.88 -9.67 12.27
C ASP A 33 -3.43 -11.14 12.15
N LYS A 34 -4.18 -11.94 11.38
CA LYS A 34 -3.88 -13.36 11.16
C LYS A 34 -2.46 -13.62 10.62
N GLY A 35 -1.93 -12.71 9.80
CA GLY A 35 -0.59 -12.80 9.23
C GLY A 35 0.51 -12.60 10.27
N TYR A 36 0.28 -11.76 11.29
CA TYR A 36 1.15 -11.63 12.45
C TYR A 36 1.34 -12.97 13.16
N TYR A 37 0.23 -13.60 13.56
CA TYR A 37 0.28 -14.88 14.27
C TYR A 37 0.84 -16.01 13.42
N GLN A 38 0.54 -16.02 12.12
CA GLN A 38 1.10 -17.01 11.20
C GLN A 38 2.64 -16.94 11.15
N LYS A 39 3.22 -15.73 11.11
CA LYS A 39 4.68 -15.55 11.14
C LYS A 39 5.29 -16.06 12.44
N LEU A 40 4.65 -15.80 13.57
CA LEU A 40 5.08 -16.29 14.88
C LEU A 40 5.02 -17.82 14.95
N GLU A 41 3.91 -18.43 14.51
CA GLU A 41 3.78 -19.89 14.46
C GLU A 41 4.80 -20.55 13.53
N ASN A 42 5.13 -19.91 12.40
CA ASN A 42 6.12 -20.45 11.47
C ASN A 42 7.52 -20.54 12.08
N PHE A 43 7.88 -19.63 12.99
CA PHE A 43 9.12 -19.74 13.76
C PHE A 43 9.14 -21.02 14.60
N PHE A 44 8.05 -21.30 15.32
CA PHE A 44 7.95 -22.51 16.15
C PHE A 44 7.80 -23.81 15.36
N LYS A 45 7.30 -23.74 14.13
CA LYS A 45 7.22 -24.88 13.21
C LYS A 45 8.55 -25.20 12.51
N PHE A 46 9.59 -24.40 12.72
CA PHE A 46 10.92 -24.72 12.22
C PHE A 46 11.41 -26.04 12.81
N HIS A 47 11.80 -27.00 11.98
CA HIS A 47 12.07 -28.39 12.40
C HIS A 47 13.07 -28.52 13.57
N LYS A 48 14.01 -27.59 13.73
CA LYS A 48 14.97 -27.58 14.85
C LYS A 48 14.36 -27.15 16.19
N PHE A 49 13.20 -26.51 16.14
CA PHE A 49 12.54 -25.85 17.28
C PHE A 49 11.25 -26.53 17.70
N THR A 50 10.70 -27.43 16.89
CA THR A 50 9.35 -27.97 17.08
C THR A 50 9.14 -28.70 18.38
N ASN A 51 10.22 -29.23 18.98
CA ASN A 51 10.20 -29.92 20.28
C ASN A 51 10.92 -29.12 21.38
N LYS A 52 11.31 -27.87 21.11
CA LYS A 52 12.05 -27.03 22.05
C LYS A 52 11.09 -26.03 22.72
N PRO A 53 10.92 -26.08 24.05
CA PRO A 53 10.20 -25.06 24.79
C PRO A 53 10.85 -23.67 24.63
N PHE A 54 10.05 -22.62 24.45
CA PHE A 54 10.55 -21.29 24.11
C PHE A 54 11.45 -20.70 25.21
N ASN A 55 11.16 -20.96 26.47
CA ASN A 55 12.00 -20.54 27.61
C ASN A 55 13.43 -21.10 27.58
N LEU A 56 13.71 -22.12 26.75
CA LEU A 56 15.06 -22.66 26.54
C LEU A 56 15.77 -22.06 25.31
N PHE A 57 15.16 -21.09 24.63
CA PHE A 57 15.78 -20.45 23.47
C PHE A 57 16.88 -19.50 23.90
N VAL A 58 17.91 -19.44 23.06
CA VAL A 58 19.00 -18.48 23.11
C VAL A 58 19.03 -17.66 21.83
N GLN A 59 19.75 -16.54 21.85
CA GLN A 59 19.85 -15.65 20.69
C GLN A 59 20.30 -16.38 19.42
N LYS A 60 21.20 -17.36 19.57
CA LYS A 60 21.71 -18.21 18.48
C LYS A 60 20.62 -19.01 17.76
N ASP A 61 19.55 -19.42 18.46
CA ASP A 61 18.42 -20.09 17.81
C ASP A 61 17.71 -19.12 16.85
N VAL A 62 17.49 -17.88 17.29
CA VAL A 62 16.87 -16.84 16.45
C VAL A 62 17.75 -16.51 15.25
N GLU A 63 19.06 -16.38 15.45
CA GLU A 63 20.05 -16.15 14.38
C GLU A 63 20.04 -17.29 13.35
N GLU A 64 19.94 -18.54 13.78
CA GLU A 64 19.88 -19.70 12.89
C GLU A 64 18.64 -19.66 12.00
N TYR A 65 17.48 -19.33 12.57
CA TYR A 65 16.26 -19.17 11.77
C TYR A 65 16.33 -17.99 10.81
N ILE A 66 16.90 -16.85 11.25
CA ILE A 66 17.15 -15.69 10.37
C ILE A 66 18.03 -16.10 9.19
N LYS A 67 19.10 -16.87 9.43
CA LYS A 67 19.99 -17.35 8.37
C LYS A 67 19.24 -18.22 7.37
N VAL A 68 18.38 -19.14 7.81
CA VAL A 68 17.54 -19.96 6.92
C VAL A 68 16.60 -19.09 6.08
N LEU A 69 15.98 -18.06 6.66
CA LEU A 69 15.15 -17.13 5.90
C LEU A 69 15.96 -16.37 4.85
N PHE A 70 17.17 -15.91 5.22
CA PHE A 70 18.08 -15.20 4.33
C PHE A 70 18.55 -16.07 3.16
N ASP A 71 18.95 -17.32 3.44
CA ASP A 71 19.40 -18.31 2.44
C ASP A 71 18.25 -18.73 1.49
N ASN A 72 17.00 -18.44 1.84
CA ASN A 72 15.80 -18.69 1.03
C ASN A 72 15.19 -17.39 0.46
N ASP A 73 15.99 -16.34 0.27
CA ASP A 73 15.61 -15.09 -0.38
C ASP A 73 14.42 -14.34 0.28
N TYR A 74 14.20 -14.51 1.59
CA TYR A 74 13.21 -13.69 2.29
C TYR A 74 13.67 -12.24 2.35
N ALA A 75 12.76 -11.32 2.02
CA ALA A 75 13.06 -9.89 2.05
C ALA A 75 13.44 -9.41 3.47
N PRO A 76 14.47 -8.56 3.64
CA PRO A 76 14.93 -8.09 4.96
C PRO A 76 13.82 -7.48 5.83
N ASN A 77 12.86 -6.77 5.23
CA ASN A 77 11.73 -6.20 5.97
C ASN A 77 10.77 -7.27 6.52
N LEU A 78 10.68 -8.45 5.90
CA LEU A 78 9.92 -9.57 6.44
C LEU A 78 10.65 -10.20 7.62
N ILE A 79 11.98 -10.29 7.55
CA ILE A 79 12.83 -10.77 8.63
C ILE A 79 12.76 -9.81 9.83
N ASP A 80 12.91 -8.50 9.63
CA ASP A 80 12.80 -7.49 10.69
C ASP A 80 11.39 -7.45 11.33
N SER A 81 10.35 -7.67 10.52
CA SER A 81 8.96 -7.83 11.02
C SER A 81 8.87 -9.05 11.93
N LEU A 82 9.42 -10.21 11.53
CA LEU A 82 9.44 -11.41 12.36
C LEU A 82 10.19 -11.19 13.68
N ILE A 83 11.36 -10.54 13.64
CA ILE A 83 12.13 -10.21 14.86
C ILE A 83 11.32 -9.32 15.80
N SER A 84 10.58 -8.35 15.26
CA SER A 84 9.70 -7.49 16.06
C SER A 84 8.56 -8.28 16.70
N HIS A 85 7.95 -9.23 15.97
CA HIS A 85 6.89 -10.09 16.50
C HIS A 85 7.41 -10.99 17.63
N LEU A 86 8.60 -11.59 17.43
CA LEU A 86 9.27 -12.39 18.46
C LEU A 86 9.60 -11.55 19.70
N SER A 87 10.08 -10.32 19.52
CA SER A 87 10.35 -9.41 20.64
C SER A 87 9.08 -9.06 21.42
N SER A 88 7.95 -8.83 20.74
CA SER A 88 6.69 -8.53 21.42
C SER A 88 6.15 -9.74 22.17
N PHE A 89 6.17 -10.92 21.54
CA PHE A 89 5.77 -12.17 22.19
C PHE A 89 6.64 -12.51 23.39
N LYS A 90 7.95 -12.32 23.27
CA LYS A 90 8.92 -12.47 24.36
C LYS A 90 8.57 -11.58 25.56
N ASN A 91 8.30 -10.29 25.33
CA ASN A 91 7.98 -9.36 26.41
C ASN A 91 6.68 -9.75 27.11
N PHE A 92 5.67 -10.17 26.34
CA PHE A 92 4.44 -10.75 26.91
C PHE A 92 4.74 -11.93 27.85
N LEU A 93 5.62 -12.85 27.46
CA LEU A 93 5.95 -14.01 28.30
C LEU A 93 6.74 -13.65 29.56
N ILE A 94 7.64 -12.66 29.47
CA ILE A 94 8.34 -12.14 30.65
C ILE A 94 7.34 -11.52 31.64
N GLU A 95 6.33 -10.81 31.14
CA GLU A 95 5.30 -10.16 31.96
C GLU A 95 4.31 -11.17 32.59
N GLN A 96 3.82 -12.13 31.81
CA GLN A 96 2.80 -13.09 32.26
C GLN A 96 3.37 -14.31 33.00
N TYR A 97 4.64 -14.65 32.74
CA TYR A 97 5.29 -15.86 33.24
C TYR A 97 6.71 -15.57 33.78
N PRO A 98 6.86 -14.67 34.77
CA PRO A 98 8.18 -14.27 35.28
C PRO A 98 8.98 -15.42 35.90
N ASP A 99 8.31 -16.47 36.39
CA ASP A 99 8.94 -17.69 36.91
C ASP A 99 9.56 -18.57 35.82
N ASN A 100 9.04 -18.48 34.59
CA ASN A 100 9.53 -19.24 33.44
C ASN A 100 10.47 -18.42 32.55
N PHE A 101 10.34 -17.09 32.55
CA PHE A 101 11.08 -16.19 31.67
C PHE A 101 11.73 -15.06 32.48
N ASN A 102 13.05 -15.10 32.54
CA ASN A 102 13.82 -14.03 33.19
C ASN A 102 13.83 -12.75 32.33
N GLN A 103 14.09 -11.60 32.97
CA GLN A 103 14.12 -10.29 32.30
C GLN A 103 15.20 -10.18 31.20
N SER A 104 16.27 -10.97 31.30
CA SER A 104 17.34 -11.02 30.29
C SER A 104 17.07 -12.02 29.17
N PHE A 105 15.92 -12.69 29.15
CA PHE A 105 15.59 -13.68 28.15
C PHE A 105 15.58 -13.01 26.79
N LEU A 106 16.34 -13.58 25.85
CA LEU A 106 16.67 -13.01 24.53
C LEU A 106 16.88 -11.49 24.58
N ASN A 107 17.73 -11.04 25.52
CA ASN A 107 18.07 -9.62 25.63
C ASN A 107 18.65 -9.13 24.29
N ASN A 108 18.29 -7.91 23.88
CA ASN A 108 18.73 -7.33 22.62
C ASN A 108 18.33 -8.13 21.35
N ILE A 109 17.27 -8.96 21.36
CA ILE A 109 16.78 -9.63 20.14
C ILE A 109 16.53 -8.65 18.97
N LEU A 110 16.17 -7.40 19.26
CA LEU A 110 16.00 -6.35 18.26
C LEU A 110 17.31 -5.95 17.55
N SER A 111 18.48 -6.21 18.14
CA SER A 111 19.78 -5.98 17.50
C SER A 111 20.05 -6.95 16.35
N LEU A 112 19.32 -8.07 16.28
CA LEU A 112 19.36 -9.00 15.16
C LEU A 112 18.65 -8.47 13.91
N LYS A 113 17.95 -7.34 14.02
CA LYS A 113 17.38 -6.69 12.84
C LYS A 113 18.50 -6.43 11.86
N ILE A 114 18.34 -6.98 10.67
CA ILE A 114 19.32 -6.85 9.60
C ILE A 114 19.38 -5.38 9.16
N GLY A 115 18.32 -4.63 9.48
CA GLY A 115 18.12 -3.32 8.97
C GLY A 115 17.71 -3.46 7.51
N THR A 116 16.83 -2.56 7.10
CA THR A 116 16.81 -2.27 5.68
C THR A 116 18.18 -1.62 5.38
N LYS A 117 18.95 -2.15 4.40
CA LYS A 117 19.46 -1.21 3.37
C LYS A 117 18.23 -0.39 3.10
N GLU A 118 18.20 0.88 3.53
CA GLU A 118 17.03 1.74 3.36
C GLU A 118 16.41 1.29 2.06
N LYS A 119 15.15 0.86 2.09
CA LYS A 119 14.44 0.82 0.84
C LYS A 119 14.55 2.28 0.39
N LYS A 120 15.52 2.57 -0.48
CA LYS A 120 15.31 3.39 -1.64
C LYS A 120 14.17 2.66 -2.32
N TYR A 121 12.95 2.80 -1.77
CA TYR A 121 11.77 2.95 -2.58
C TYR A 121 12.28 3.88 -3.65
N ALA A 122 12.41 3.39 -4.88
CA ALA A 122 12.76 4.23 -6.00
C ALA A 122 11.91 5.48 -5.78
N GLU A 123 12.58 6.62 -5.51
CA GLU A 123 11.88 7.80 -5.04
C GLU A 123 10.70 7.99 -5.97
N SER A 124 9.47 8.00 -5.45
CA SER A 124 8.33 8.00 -6.37
C SER A 124 8.48 9.21 -7.30
N ARG A 125 8.34 8.97 -8.60
CA ARG A 125 8.55 10.00 -9.62
C ARG A 125 7.20 10.25 -10.27
N PRO A 126 6.77 11.52 -10.41
CA PRO A 126 5.58 11.79 -11.21
C PRO A 126 5.82 11.28 -12.63
N LEU A 127 4.79 10.71 -13.24
CA LEU A 127 4.77 10.38 -14.66
C LEU A 127 5.15 11.63 -15.46
N THR A 128 5.92 11.44 -16.52
CA THR A 128 6.11 12.47 -17.54
C THR A 128 4.81 12.66 -18.32
N TYR A 129 4.67 13.81 -18.99
CA TYR A 129 3.49 14.06 -19.82
C TYR A 129 3.29 12.97 -20.89
N LYS A 130 4.37 12.50 -21.53
CA LYS A 130 4.31 11.42 -22.52
C LYS A 130 3.80 10.10 -21.92
N GLN A 131 4.34 9.69 -20.77
CA GLN A 131 3.87 8.51 -20.05
C GLN A 131 2.39 8.62 -19.66
N LEU A 132 1.96 9.80 -19.19
CA LEU A 132 0.57 10.03 -18.82
C LEU A 132 -0.37 9.94 -20.04
N VAL A 133 0.01 10.51 -21.19
CA VAL A 133 -0.78 10.43 -22.42
C VAL A 133 -0.94 8.98 -22.89
N LEU A 134 0.16 8.22 -22.95
CA LEU A 134 0.11 6.80 -23.33
C LEU A 134 -0.71 5.97 -22.33
N THR A 135 -0.56 6.24 -21.04
CA THR A 135 -1.38 5.59 -20.00
C THR A 135 -2.87 5.88 -20.23
N LYS A 136 -3.24 7.15 -20.43
CA LYS A 136 -4.64 7.55 -20.68
C LYS A 136 -5.19 6.94 -21.98
N GLN A 137 -4.36 6.69 -22.99
CA GLN A 137 -4.78 5.98 -24.21
C GLN A 137 -5.01 4.49 -23.95
N TYR A 138 -4.10 3.83 -23.25
CA TYR A 138 -4.18 2.41 -22.91
C TYR A 138 -5.41 2.08 -22.07
N ILE A 139 -5.64 2.83 -20.99
CA ILE A 139 -6.70 2.52 -20.02
C ILE A 139 -8.12 2.68 -20.58
N LYS A 140 -8.33 3.51 -21.60
CA LYS A 140 -9.66 3.76 -22.21
C LYS A 140 -10.36 2.50 -22.73
N SER A 141 -9.58 1.47 -23.08
CA SER A 141 -10.09 0.19 -23.56
C SER A 141 -10.66 -0.71 -22.46
N ASN A 142 -10.38 -0.39 -21.19
CA ASN A 142 -10.77 -1.20 -20.04
C ASN A 142 -11.31 -0.31 -18.92
N ILE A 143 -12.65 -0.25 -18.80
CA ILE A 143 -13.35 0.63 -17.85
C ILE A 143 -12.87 0.47 -16.40
N LYS A 144 -12.53 -0.76 -15.97
CA LYS A 144 -12.05 -1.05 -14.62
C LYS A 144 -10.67 -0.44 -14.37
N THR A 145 -9.79 -0.56 -15.36
CA THR A 145 -8.45 0.04 -15.35
C THR A 145 -8.54 1.56 -15.40
N GLU A 146 -9.42 2.09 -16.26
CA GLU A 146 -9.69 3.52 -16.39
C GLU A 146 -10.17 4.11 -15.07
N TYR A 147 -11.19 3.50 -14.46
CA TYR A 147 -11.72 3.94 -13.16
C TYR A 147 -10.64 3.94 -12.07
N ILE A 148 -9.92 2.82 -11.90
CA ILE A 148 -8.90 2.72 -10.85
C ILE A 148 -7.81 3.78 -11.03
N PHE A 149 -7.31 3.94 -12.26
CA PHE A 149 -6.28 4.92 -12.56
C PHE A 149 -6.80 6.35 -12.30
N GLN A 150 -7.98 6.68 -12.81
CA GLN A 150 -8.55 8.02 -12.72
C GLN A 150 -8.92 8.38 -11.28
N VAL A 151 -9.41 7.45 -10.45
CA VAL A 151 -9.63 7.73 -9.02
C VAL A 151 -8.34 8.16 -8.33
N PHE A 152 -7.22 7.46 -8.55
CA PHE A 152 -5.93 7.88 -7.99
C PHE A 152 -5.42 9.20 -8.59
N TYR A 153 -5.55 9.36 -9.90
CA TYR A 153 -4.97 10.49 -10.63
C TYR A 153 -5.79 11.79 -10.50
N GLN A 154 -7.11 11.71 -10.53
CA GLN A 154 -8.01 12.87 -10.42
C GLN A 154 -8.18 13.31 -8.98
N LEU A 155 -8.30 12.37 -8.04
CA LEU A 155 -8.62 12.68 -6.64
C LEU A 155 -7.38 12.78 -5.75
N GLY A 156 -6.24 12.24 -6.19
CA GLY A 156 -5.00 12.30 -5.42
C GLY A 156 -5.05 11.58 -4.07
N ILE A 157 -5.94 10.59 -3.93
CA ILE A 157 -6.18 9.87 -2.68
C ILE A 157 -5.10 8.83 -2.38
N ASP A 158 -4.90 8.56 -1.09
CA ASP A 158 -4.06 7.44 -0.66
C ASP A 158 -4.69 6.08 -1.01
N LYS A 159 -3.85 5.08 -1.28
CA LYS A 159 -4.28 3.69 -1.52
C LYS A 159 -5.21 3.14 -0.43
N LYS A 160 -4.95 3.50 0.84
CA LYS A 160 -5.79 3.07 1.96
C LYS A 160 -7.23 3.56 1.86
N ASN A 161 -7.48 4.71 1.22
CA ASN A 161 -8.80 5.32 1.10
C ASN A 161 -9.56 4.87 -0.15
N PHE A 162 -8.91 4.13 -1.06
CA PHE A 162 -9.54 3.72 -2.32
C PHE A 162 -10.83 2.91 -2.11
N HIS A 163 -10.93 2.13 -1.03
CA HIS A 163 -12.13 1.35 -0.72
C HIS A 163 -13.38 2.21 -0.44
N ILE A 164 -13.21 3.51 -0.18
CA ILE A 164 -14.30 4.48 -0.01
C ILE A 164 -14.86 4.87 -1.38
N CYS A 165 -14.06 4.84 -2.45
CA CYS A 165 -14.47 5.12 -3.82
C CYS A 165 -15.20 3.94 -4.47
N SER A 166 -16.25 3.44 -3.80
CA SER A 166 -17.20 2.45 -4.29
C SER A 166 -18.49 3.12 -4.72
N LEU A 167 -19.21 2.53 -5.68
CA LEU A 167 -20.54 2.98 -6.09
C LEU A 167 -21.51 3.07 -4.90
N ASP A 168 -21.43 2.12 -3.97
CA ASP A 168 -22.29 2.07 -2.77
C ASP A 168 -22.11 3.27 -1.82
N ASN A 169 -21.02 4.03 -1.97
CA ASN A 169 -20.70 5.17 -1.11
C ASN A 169 -20.91 6.51 -1.84
N VAL A 170 -21.45 6.51 -3.06
CA VAL A 170 -21.68 7.74 -3.82
C VAL A 170 -22.85 8.51 -3.24
N VAL A 171 -22.64 9.80 -2.99
CA VAL A 171 -23.67 10.79 -2.69
C VAL A 171 -23.67 11.78 -3.85
N GLU A 172 -24.65 11.65 -4.76
CA GLU A 172 -24.69 12.39 -6.02
C GLU A 172 -24.85 13.89 -5.80
N GLU A 173 -25.70 14.30 -4.86
CA GLU A 173 -25.96 15.71 -4.57
C GLU A 173 -24.73 16.45 -4.02
N GLU A 174 -23.82 15.72 -3.37
CA GLU A 174 -22.58 16.27 -2.82
C GLU A 174 -21.38 16.12 -3.77
N HIS A 175 -21.57 15.44 -4.92
CA HIS A 175 -20.48 14.98 -5.80
C HIS A 175 -19.33 14.35 -5.00
N ALA A 176 -19.66 13.42 -4.09
CA ALA A 176 -18.69 12.85 -3.16
C ALA A 176 -18.88 11.35 -2.90
N PHE A 177 -17.80 10.69 -2.46
CA PHE A 177 -17.89 9.40 -1.79
C PHE A 177 -17.89 9.62 -0.28
N VAL A 178 -18.84 9.02 0.44
CA VAL A 178 -18.98 9.16 1.90
C VAL A 178 -19.03 7.78 2.56
N LYS A 179 -18.09 7.52 3.47
CA LYS A 179 -18.07 6.31 4.30
C LYS A 179 -17.30 6.53 5.59
N ASP A 180 -17.80 6.03 6.71
CA ASP A 180 -17.12 6.06 8.02
C ASP A 180 -16.59 7.46 8.40
N ASN A 181 -17.39 8.51 8.18
CA ASN A 181 -17.06 9.93 8.37
C ASN A 181 -15.93 10.49 7.48
N ILE A 182 -15.52 9.77 6.43
CA ILE A 182 -14.58 10.24 5.42
C ILE A 182 -15.36 10.67 4.19
N LEU A 183 -15.16 11.91 3.76
CA LEU A 183 -15.74 12.49 2.54
C LEU A 183 -14.63 12.71 1.51
N ILE A 184 -14.80 12.16 0.31
CA ILE A 184 -13.90 12.34 -0.83
C ILE A 184 -14.70 12.95 -1.97
N LYS A 185 -14.55 14.26 -2.19
CA LYS A 185 -15.15 14.95 -3.34
C LYS A 185 -14.56 14.43 -4.64
N TYR A 186 -15.40 14.28 -5.65
CA TYR A 186 -15.00 13.90 -6.99
C TYR A 186 -15.41 14.96 -8.02
N ASN A 187 -14.74 14.93 -9.17
CA ASN A 187 -14.98 15.85 -10.27
C ASN A 187 -15.79 15.18 -11.38
N SER A 188 -16.16 15.96 -12.41
CA SER A 188 -16.97 15.49 -13.54
C SER A 188 -16.35 14.31 -14.30
N VAL A 189 -15.02 14.16 -14.30
CA VAL A 189 -14.34 13.01 -14.93
C VAL A 189 -14.68 11.72 -14.18
N ILE A 190 -14.67 11.76 -12.85
CA ILE A 190 -15.05 10.61 -12.02
C ILE A 190 -16.55 10.37 -12.08
N GLU A 191 -17.36 11.42 -12.08
CA GLU A 191 -18.82 11.33 -12.23
C GLU A 191 -19.21 10.58 -13.52
N GLU A 192 -18.64 10.98 -14.68
CA GLU A 192 -18.86 10.28 -15.95
C GLU A 192 -18.44 8.81 -15.89
N LEU A 193 -17.32 8.52 -15.21
CA LEU A 193 -16.85 7.16 -15.03
C LEU A 193 -17.76 6.35 -14.11
N LEU A 194 -18.35 6.94 -13.07
CA LEU A 194 -19.31 6.27 -12.19
C LEU A 194 -20.54 5.83 -12.98
N THR A 195 -21.06 6.67 -13.88
CA THR A 195 -22.17 6.31 -14.79
C THR A 195 -21.82 5.13 -15.70
N ARG A 196 -20.57 5.05 -16.18
CA ARG A 196 -20.12 3.93 -17.03
C ARG A 196 -19.86 2.66 -16.23
N VAL A 197 -19.28 2.80 -15.03
CA VAL A 197 -18.94 1.68 -14.13
C VAL A 197 -20.18 1.06 -13.50
N SER A 198 -21.26 1.81 -13.28
CA SER A 198 -22.52 1.26 -12.77
C SER A 198 -23.17 0.24 -13.71
N LEU A 199 -22.82 0.28 -15.00
CA LEU A 199 -23.25 -0.70 -16.01
C LEU A 199 -22.43 -2.00 -15.96
N GLU A 200 -21.31 -2.02 -15.23
CA GLU A 200 -20.46 -3.22 -15.08
C GLU A 200 -20.96 -4.08 -13.91
N PRO A 201 -21.50 -5.29 -14.17
CA PRO A 201 -22.04 -6.13 -13.12
C PRO A 201 -20.95 -6.52 -12.10
N ASN A 202 -21.24 -6.29 -10.81
CA ASN A 202 -20.41 -6.68 -9.67
C ASN A 202 -19.00 -6.07 -9.66
N PHE A 203 -18.80 -4.86 -10.20
CA PHE A 203 -17.50 -4.20 -10.10
C PHE A 203 -17.20 -3.78 -8.65
N LYS A 204 -16.29 -4.52 -8.00
CA LYS A 204 -15.69 -4.15 -6.72
C LYS A 204 -14.18 -4.20 -6.84
N ALA A 205 -13.56 -3.03 -6.93
CA ALA A 205 -12.12 -2.95 -7.05
C ALA A 205 -11.43 -3.43 -5.75
N THR A 206 -10.60 -4.46 -5.89
CA THR A 206 -9.82 -5.06 -4.79
C THR A 206 -8.37 -4.60 -4.85
N SER A 207 -7.64 -4.72 -3.73
CA SER A 207 -6.19 -4.44 -3.69
C SER A 207 -5.38 -5.23 -4.72
N HIS A 208 -5.82 -6.44 -5.06
CA HIS A 208 -5.19 -7.27 -6.09
C HIS A 208 -5.42 -6.68 -7.48
N MET A 209 -6.67 -6.32 -7.81
CA MET A 209 -7.00 -5.66 -9.08
C MET A 209 -6.20 -4.38 -9.28
N ILE A 210 -6.09 -3.53 -8.25
CA ILE A 210 -5.29 -2.30 -8.33
C ILE A 210 -3.83 -2.61 -8.73
N THR A 211 -3.24 -3.63 -8.10
CA THR A 211 -1.85 -4.02 -8.37
C THR A 211 -1.69 -4.58 -9.79
N ASP A 212 -2.66 -5.37 -10.26
CA ASP A 212 -2.60 -5.96 -11.59
C ASP A 212 -2.84 -4.93 -12.70
N HIS A 213 -3.76 -4.00 -12.50
CA HIS A 213 -4.01 -2.90 -13.43
C HIS A 213 -2.80 -1.96 -13.54
N LEU A 214 -2.13 -1.65 -12.42
CA LEU A 214 -0.87 -0.91 -12.43
C LEU A 214 0.23 -1.64 -13.19
N ARG A 215 0.33 -2.97 -12.99
CA ARG A 215 1.28 -3.80 -13.71
C ARG A 215 1.01 -3.80 -15.22
N GLY A 216 -0.26 -3.85 -15.63
CA GLY A 216 -0.65 -3.72 -17.03
C GLY A 216 -0.21 -2.39 -17.64
N ILE A 217 -0.42 -1.28 -16.92
CA ILE A 217 0.07 0.04 -17.34
C ILE A 217 1.60 0.04 -17.42
N GLN A 218 2.29 -0.52 -16.43
CA GLN A 218 3.75 -0.61 -16.42
C GLN A 218 4.28 -1.37 -17.64
N THR A 219 3.73 -2.56 -17.92
CA THR A 219 4.09 -3.36 -19.09
C THR A 219 3.88 -2.56 -20.37
N HIS A 220 2.72 -1.91 -20.52
CA HIS A 220 2.44 -1.10 -21.70
C HIS A 220 3.44 0.06 -21.87
N LEU A 221 3.82 0.74 -20.80
CA LEU A 221 4.81 1.81 -20.85
C LEU A 221 6.22 1.27 -21.17
N SER A 222 6.59 0.10 -20.62
CA SER A 222 7.85 -0.58 -20.95
C SER A 222 7.92 -0.99 -22.42
N GLU A 223 6.86 -1.58 -22.97
CA GLU A 223 6.75 -1.96 -24.39
C GLU A 223 6.90 -0.76 -25.34
N ASN A 224 6.52 0.44 -24.87
CA ASN A 224 6.68 1.70 -25.61
C ASN A 224 8.01 2.43 -25.31
N ASN A 225 8.97 1.77 -24.63
CA ASN A 225 10.26 2.37 -24.23
C ASN A 225 10.11 3.65 -23.39
N MET A 226 9.07 3.74 -22.58
CA MET A 226 8.79 4.90 -21.73
C MET A 226 9.28 4.74 -20.30
N LEU A 227 9.79 3.57 -19.93
CA LEU A 227 10.34 3.29 -18.59
C LEU A 227 11.81 2.93 -18.71
N GLU A 228 12.63 3.42 -17.78
CA GLU A 228 14.02 2.98 -17.63
C GLU A 228 14.07 1.50 -17.27
N GLU A 229 15.16 0.82 -17.60
CA GLU A 229 15.34 -0.59 -17.24
C GLU A 229 15.24 -0.79 -15.73
N GLY A 230 14.35 -1.69 -15.29
CA GLY A 230 14.07 -1.92 -13.87
C GLY A 230 13.20 -0.86 -13.17
N GLN A 231 12.76 0.19 -13.87
CA GLN A 231 11.82 1.15 -13.31
C GLN A 231 10.46 0.49 -13.04
N THR A 232 9.98 0.62 -11.81
CA THR A 232 8.67 0.11 -11.38
C THR A 232 7.69 1.26 -11.24
N LEU A 233 6.48 1.08 -11.76
CA LEU A 233 5.39 2.03 -11.58
C LEU A 233 4.61 1.69 -10.31
N THR A 234 4.43 2.68 -9.45
CA THR A 234 3.70 2.58 -8.19
C THR A 234 2.50 3.53 -8.17
N TYR A 235 1.52 3.26 -7.31
CA TYR A 235 0.40 4.20 -7.11
C TYR A 235 0.87 5.56 -6.57
N ASN A 236 1.97 5.60 -5.82
CA ASN A 236 2.57 6.84 -5.33
C ASN A 236 3.08 7.73 -6.49
N ASP A 237 3.50 7.13 -7.61
CA ASP A 237 3.89 7.86 -8.81
C ASP A 237 2.67 8.54 -9.45
N ILE A 238 1.52 7.88 -9.44
CA ILE A 238 0.25 8.45 -9.92
C ILE A 238 -0.20 9.60 -9.01
N ILE A 239 -0.14 9.43 -7.68
CA ILE A 239 -0.46 10.50 -6.72
C ILE A 239 0.51 11.69 -6.87
N LYS A 240 1.81 11.44 -7.08
CA LYS A 240 2.77 12.50 -7.40
C LYS A 240 2.47 13.17 -8.74
N SER A 241 1.98 12.42 -9.72
CA SER A 241 1.52 12.97 -11.00
C SER A 241 0.35 13.92 -10.80
N HIS A 242 -0.64 13.55 -9.96
CA HIS A 242 -1.71 14.45 -9.56
C HIS A 242 -1.17 15.76 -8.97
N LYS A 243 -0.25 15.69 -8.01
CA LYS A 243 0.37 16.89 -7.41
C LYS A 243 1.10 17.77 -8.44
N ARG A 244 1.71 17.17 -9.46
CA ARG A 244 2.45 17.87 -10.51
C ARG A 244 1.54 18.54 -11.54
N PHE A 245 0.47 17.86 -11.93
CA PHE A 245 -0.37 18.27 -13.06
C PHE A 245 -1.68 18.93 -12.65
N PHE A 246 -1.94 19.19 -11.36
CA PHE A 246 -3.15 19.87 -10.92
C PHE A 246 -2.82 21.17 -10.20
N PHE A 247 -3.51 22.25 -10.59
CA PHE A 247 -3.38 23.56 -9.96
C PHE A 247 -4.68 23.96 -9.27
N ILE A 248 -4.56 24.84 -8.28
CA ILE A 248 -5.69 25.42 -7.57
C ILE A 248 -6.06 26.71 -8.28
N CYS A 249 -7.35 26.87 -8.62
CA CYS A 249 -7.85 28.10 -9.18
C CYS A 249 -7.84 29.19 -8.11
N PRO A 250 -7.18 30.35 -8.33
CA PRO A 250 -7.14 31.41 -7.33
C PRO A 250 -8.47 32.14 -7.12
N HIS A 251 -9.49 31.87 -7.96
CA HIS A 251 -10.82 32.50 -7.84
C HIS A 251 -11.82 31.65 -7.05
N CYS A 252 -11.87 30.34 -7.31
CA CYS A 252 -12.85 29.43 -6.70
C CYS A 252 -12.22 28.37 -5.78
N ASP A 253 -10.91 28.39 -5.62
CA ASP A 253 -10.11 27.40 -4.87
C ASP A 253 -10.27 25.94 -5.33
N GLU A 254 -10.94 25.70 -6.45
CA GLU A 254 -11.09 24.37 -7.01
C GLU A 254 -9.79 23.89 -7.68
N LYS A 255 -9.50 22.62 -7.47
CA LYS A 255 -8.33 21.96 -8.05
C LYS A 255 -8.67 21.40 -9.42
N ARG A 256 -7.93 21.78 -10.47
CA ARG A 256 -8.14 21.31 -11.84
C ARG A 256 -6.85 20.84 -12.49
N GLU A 257 -6.96 19.86 -13.37
CA GLU A 257 -5.82 19.39 -14.17
C GLU A 257 -5.33 20.53 -15.07
N ASN A 258 -4.01 20.72 -15.16
CA ASN A 258 -3.32 21.70 -15.99
C ASN A 258 -3.36 21.30 -17.46
N LEU A 259 -4.56 21.31 -18.03
CA LEU A 259 -4.86 21.12 -19.44
C LEU A 259 -5.38 22.44 -19.99
N SER A 260 -4.99 22.80 -21.20
CA SER A 260 -5.31 24.11 -21.80
C SER A 260 -6.80 24.45 -21.81
N PHE A 261 -7.69 23.47 -21.91
CA PHE A 261 -9.14 23.69 -21.88
C PHE A 261 -9.71 23.94 -20.47
N ASN A 262 -9.01 23.56 -19.41
CA ASN A 262 -9.43 23.78 -18.03
C ASN A 262 -9.09 25.19 -17.51
N TRP A 263 -8.25 25.93 -18.22
CA TRP A 263 -7.71 27.20 -17.77
C TRP A 263 -7.91 28.30 -18.80
N ALA A 264 -8.21 29.49 -18.33
CA ALA A 264 -8.35 30.70 -19.12
C ALA A 264 -7.45 31.80 -18.54
N LEU A 265 -6.76 32.54 -19.41
CA LEU A 265 -6.09 33.78 -19.02
C LEU A 265 -7.13 34.91 -18.98
N VAL A 266 -7.27 35.53 -17.83
CA VAL A 266 -8.22 36.62 -17.57
C VAL A 266 -7.47 37.87 -17.19
N LYS A 267 -7.88 39.00 -17.75
CA LYS A 267 -7.33 40.31 -17.42
C LYS A 267 -8.02 40.84 -16.17
N THR A 268 -7.27 41.14 -15.11
CA THR A 268 -7.86 41.67 -13.87
C THR A 268 -7.91 43.19 -13.89
N ASN A 269 -8.98 43.74 -13.30
CA ASN A 269 -9.23 45.18 -13.26
C ASN A 269 -8.26 45.96 -12.35
N TYR A 270 -7.60 45.27 -11.42
CA TYR A 270 -6.75 45.92 -10.41
C TYR A 270 -5.39 46.36 -10.95
N ASN A 271 -4.74 45.57 -11.82
CA ASN A 271 -3.34 45.83 -12.22
C ASN A 271 -3.04 45.73 -13.73
N ASN A 272 -4.05 45.54 -14.61
CA ASN A 272 -3.84 45.14 -16.01
C ASN A 272 -3.04 43.81 -16.17
N GLU A 273 -2.87 43.04 -15.09
CA GLU A 273 -2.16 41.77 -15.10
C GLU A 273 -3.07 40.65 -15.61
N MET A 274 -2.49 39.72 -16.36
CA MET A 274 -3.17 38.51 -16.80
C MET A 274 -2.99 37.43 -15.74
N GLN A 275 -4.09 36.91 -15.22
CA GLN A 275 -4.09 35.81 -14.25
C GLN A 275 -4.73 34.56 -14.86
N LEU A 276 -4.25 33.39 -14.45
CA LEU A 276 -4.75 32.10 -14.92
C LEU A 276 -5.87 31.61 -14.00
N PHE A 277 -7.12 31.63 -14.49
CA PHE A 277 -8.30 31.15 -13.77
C PHE A 277 -8.84 29.87 -14.38
N CYS A 278 -9.66 29.16 -13.62
CA CYS A 278 -10.40 28.03 -14.14
C CYS A 278 -11.33 28.49 -15.28
N SER A 279 -11.49 27.67 -16.33
CA SER A 279 -12.36 28.04 -17.47
C SER A 279 -13.82 28.30 -17.06
N SER A 280 -14.31 27.65 -16.01
CA SER A 280 -15.65 27.91 -15.45
C SER A 280 -15.76 29.24 -14.69
N CYS A 281 -14.62 29.83 -14.29
CA CYS A 281 -14.52 31.13 -13.63
C CYS A 281 -14.45 32.29 -14.62
N LYS A 282 -14.38 32.00 -15.94
CA LYS A 282 -14.20 33.01 -16.98
C LYS A 282 -15.39 34.00 -16.96
N GLY A 283 -15.08 35.29 -16.77
CA GLY A 283 -16.09 36.37 -16.76
C GLY A 283 -16.72 36.65 -15.41
N GLN A 284 -16.24 36.03 -14.32
CA GLN A 284 -16.71 36.25 -12.94
C GLN A 284 -15.81 37.20 -12.13
N SER A 285 -14.83 37.84 -12.80
CA SER A 285 -13.73 38.61 -12.23
C SER A 285 -13.50 39.95 -12.92
#